data_AF-A0A1W9TFK4-F1
#
_entry.id   AF-A0A1W9TFK4-F1
#
_cell.length_a   1.000
_cell.length_b   1.000
_cell.length_c   1.000
_cell.angle_alpha   90.00
_cell.angle_beta   90.00
_cell.angle_gamma   90.00
#
_symmetry.space_group_name_H-M   'P 1'
#
loop_
_entity.id
_entity.type
_entity.pdbx_description
1 polymer ?
#
loop_
_entity_poly.entity_id
_entity_poly.type
_entity_poly.pdbx_seq_one_letter_code
_entity_poly.pdbx_strand_id
1 'polypeptide(L)'
;MKTNNTCSQCSHKDGCRLSYEKLGKANGPNVATKAVVAFLIPIGMFIGVLAASERLLQGRLEGRSLTLISFFLAVCVSLLVVFIVRVIRGPKKTL
;
A
#
# COMPACT_ATOMS: atom_id res chain seq x y z
N MET A 1 26.49 -13.40 -26.88
CA MET A 1 25.21 -12.72 -26.57
C MET A 1 24.70 -12.15 -27.89
N LYS A 2 23.62 -12.69 -28.47
CA LYS A 2 23.09 -12.26 -29.79
C LYS A 2 22.53 -10.84 -29.69
N THR A 3 23.18 -9.87 -30.33
CA THR A 3 22.68 -8.50 -30.45
C THR A 3 21.57 -8.49 -31.50
N ASN A 4 20.33 -8.77 -31.08
CA ASN A 4 19.16 -8.62 -31.93
C ASN A 4 19.02 -7.13 -32.32
N ASN A 5 19.27 -6.86 -33.59
CA ASN A 5 19.12 -5.59 -34.28
C ASN A 5 17.63 -5.24 -34.50
N THR A 6 16.82 -5.30 -33.42
CA THR A 6 15.36 -5.05 -33.42
C THR A 6 15.00 -3.59 -33.77
N CYS A 7 15.97 -2.74 -34.09
CA CYS A 7 15.78 -1.30 -34.36
C CYS A 7 16.45 -0.84 -35.67
N SER A 8 16.84 -1.75 -36.57
CA SER A 8 17.53 -1.39 -37.82
C SER A 8 16.63 -0.85 -38.93
N GLN A 9 15.29 -0.92 -38.78
CA GLN A 9 14.31 -0.42 -39.76
C GLN A 9 13.41 0.71 -39.25
N CYS A 10 13.68 1.27 -38.08
CA CYS A 10 12.86 2.38 -37.55
C CYS A 10 13.40 3.74 -38.03
N SER A 11 12.57 4.51 -38.73
CA SER A 11 12.87 5.90 -39.16
C SER A 11 13.26 6.84 -38.00
N HIS A 12 12.87 6.51 -36.77
CA HIS A 12 13.15 7.27 -35.54
C HIS A 12 14.08 6.54 -34.55
N LYS A 13 15.02 5.72 -35.06
CA LYS A 13 15.96 4.92 -34.25
C LYS A 13 16.65 5.71 -33.13
N ASP A 14 17.10 6.93 -33.43
CA ASP A 14 17.78 7.79 -32.44
C ASP A 14 16.83 8.33 -31.38
N GLY A 15 15.60 8.69 -31.77
CA GLY A 15 14.57 9.16 -30.85
C GLY A 15 14.07 8.07 -29.90
N CYS A 16 13.97 6.83 -30.39
CA CYS A 16 13.58 5.68 -29.58
C CYS A 16 14.63 5.40 -28.50
N ARG A 17 15.92 5.33 -28.87
CA ARG A 17 17.02 5.11 -27.93
C ARG A 17 17.09 6.21 -26.86
N LEU A 18 16.97 7.48 -27.25
CA LEU A 18 16.97 8.62 -26.35
C LEU A 18 15.79 8.59 -25.36
N SER A 19 14.62 8.16 -25.81
CA SER A 19 13.43 8.05 -24.96
C SER A 19 13.58 6.93 -23.92
N TYR A 20 14.07 5.77 -24.34
CA TYR A 20 14.37 4.65 -23.43
C TYR A 20 15.50 4.98 -22.45
N GLU A 21 16.53 5.71 -22.88
CA GLU A 21 17.60 6.15 -21.99
C GLU A 21 17.10 7.15 -20.94
N LYS A 22 16.24 8.09 -21.34
CA LYS A 22 15.58 9.02 -20.41
C LYS A 22 14.67 8.30 -19.41
N LEU A 23 13.91 7.31 -19.86
CA LEU A 23 13.04 6.50 -18.99
C LEU A 23 13.86 5.60 -18.04
N GLY A 24 14.98 5.04 -18.50
CA GLY A 24 15.88 4.22 -17.68
C GLY A 24 16.67 5.01 -16.64
N LYS A 25 16.96 6.29 -16.91
CA LYS A 25 17.58 7.23 -15.95
C LYS A 25 16.56 7.97 -15.08
N ALA A 26 15.26 7.86 -15.38
CA ALA A 26 14.24 8.47 -14.56
C ALA A 26 14.12 7.70 -13.25
N ASN A 27 14.33 8.40 -12.12
CA ASN A 27 14.04 7.84 -10.81
C ASN A 27 12.51 7.69 -10.68
N GLY A 28 12.02 6.50 -11.00
CA GLY A 28 10.61 6.16 -10.87
C GLY A 28 10.15 6.25 -9.42
N PRO A 29 8.86 6.58 -9.18
CA PRO A 29 8.34 6.61 -7.83
C PRO A 29 8.53 5.24 -7.18
N ASN A 30 9.03 5.21 -5.94
CA ASN A 30 9.24 3.97 -5.21
C ASN A 30 7.89 3.31 -4.86
N VAL A 31 7.40 2.47 -5.76
CA VAL A 31 6.14 1.74 -5.64
C VAL A 31 6.21 0.64 -4.58
N ALA A 32 7.38 0.03 -4.40
CA ALA A 32 7.58 -1.02 -3.40
C ALA A 32 7.35 -0.47 -1.98
N THR A 33 7.98 0.66 -1.65
CA THR A 33 7.76 1.32 -0.35
C THR A 33 6.32 1.77 -0.18
N LYS A 34 5.68 2.31 -1.23
CA LYS A 34 4.27 2.72 -1.17
C LYS A 34 3.34 1.54 -0.88
N ALA A 35 3.57 0.40 -1.51
CA ALA A 35 2.80 -0.81 -1.28
C ALA A 35 3.01 -1.33 0.14
N VAL A 36 4.27 -1.48 0.57
CA VAL A 36 4.63 -1.92 1.92
C VAL A 36 3.94 -1.06 2.98
N VAL A 37 4.01 0.27 2.85
CA VAL A 37 3.35 1.20 3.78
C VAL A 37 1.83 1.09 3.74
N ALA A 38 1.23 0.95 2.55
CA ALA A 38 -0.22 0.86 2.40
C ALA A 38 -0.81 -0.41 3.02
N PHE A 39 -0.06 -1.51 3.08
CA PHE A 39 -0.53 -2.77 3.65
C PHE A 39 -0.07 -2.97 5.10
N LEU A 40 1.19 -2.71 5.43
CA LEU A 40 1.72 -2.99 6.77
C LEU A 40 1.15 -2.07 7.84
N ILE A 41 0.90 -0.78 7.53
CA ILE A 41 0.36 0.15 8.53
C ILE A 41 -1.05 -0.27 8.98
N PRO A 42 -2.02 -0.53 8.09
CA PRO A 42 -3.34 -0.99 8.50
C PRO A 42 -3.30 -2.32 9.27
N ILE A 43 -2.49 -3.28 8.83
CA ILE A 43 -2.37 -4.59 9.49
C ILE A 43 -1.80 -4.43 10.90
N GLY A 44 -0.70 -3.69 11.05
CA GLY A 44 -0.08 -3.44 12.35
C GLY A 44 -1.02 -2.71 13.31
N MET A 45 -1.78 -1.74 12.79
CA MET A 45 -2.78 -1.03 13.59
C MET A 45 -3.92 -1.93 14.04
N PHE A 46 -4.46 -2.78 13.15
CA PHE A 46 -5.51 -3.74 13.48
C PHE A 46 -5.07 -4.70 14.60
N ILE A 47 -3.88 -5.29 14.46
CA ILE A 47 -3.31 -6.20 15.46
C ILE A 47 -3.07 -5.46 16.78
N GLY A 48 -2.53 -4.23 16.73
CA GLY A 48 -2.28 -3.41 17.92
C GLY A 48 -3.57 -3.08 18.68
N VAL A 49 -4.62 -2.68 17.97
CA VAL A 49 -5.94 -2.39 18.58
C VAL A 49 -6.55 -3.65 19.17
N LEU A 50 -6.47 -4.79 18.48
CA LEU A 50 -6.93 -6.08 19.01
C LEU A 50 -6.20 -6.44 20.31
N ALA A 51 -4.87 -6.45 20.30
CA ALA A 51 -4.08 -6.81 21.47
C ALA A 51 -4.31 -5.85 22.66
N ALA A 52 -4.43 -4.55 22.38
CA ALA A 52 -4.76 -3.55 23.40
C ALA A 52 -6.16 -3.79 23.97
N SER A 53 -7.15 -4.05 23.11
CA SER A 53 -8.53 -4.29 23.53
C SER A 53 -8.67 -5.57 24.36
N GLU A 54 -7.99 -6.67 23.99
CA GLU A 54 -7.98 -7.88 24.79
C GLU A 54 -7.40 -7.64 26.18
N ARG A 55 -6.24 -6.95 26.26
CA ARG A 55 -5.63 -6.62 27.57
C ARG A 55 -6.51 -5.70 28.42
N LEU A 56 -7.16 -4.71 27.81
CA LEU A 56 -8.01 -3.76 28.55
C LEU A 56 -9.32 -4.40 29.02
N LEU A 57 -9.89 -5.32 28.22
CA LEU A 57 -11.20 -5.89 28.47
C LEU A 57 -11.15 -7.23 29.24
N GLN A 58 -10.01 -7.93 29.28
CA GLN A 58 -9.84 -9.20 30.01
C GLN A 58 -10.30 -9.16 31.48
N GLY A 59 -10.35 -7.98 32.11
CA GLY A 59 -10.85 -7.80 33.48
C GLY A 59 -12.35 -7.46 33.63
N ARG A 60 -13.12 -7.30 32.53
CA ARG A 60 -14.50 -6.75 32.60
C ARG A 60 -15.61 -7.62 32.00
N LEU A 61 -15.32 -8.62 31.16
CA LEU A 61 -16.38 -9.35 30.41
C LEU A 61 -16.00 -10.82 30.13
N GLU A 62 -17.02 -11.69 30.09
CA GLU A 62 -16.89 -13.11 29.75
C GLU A 62 -16.43 -13.32 28.30
N GLY A 63 -15.55 -14.31 28.10
CA GLY A 63 -14.63 -14.41 26.96
C GLY A 63 -15.26 -14.45 25.56
N ARG A 64 -16.54 -14.84 25.42
CA ARG A 64 -17.23 -14.95 24.13
C ARG A 64 -17.80 -13.62 23.62
N SER A 65 -18.28 -12.77 24.53
CA SER A 65 -18.73 -11.41 24.17
C SER A 65 -17.53 -10.48 23.98
N LEU A 66 -16.43 -10.74 24.70
CA LEU A 66 -15.18 -10.01 24.56
C LEU A 66 -14.63 -10.06 23.15
N THR A 67 -14.56 -11.25 22.57
CA THR A 67 -13.93 -11.50 21.26
C THR A 67 -14.73 -10.88 20.13
N LEU A 68 -16.05 -10.93 20.20
CA LEU A 68 -16.92 -10.30 19.22
C LEU A 68 -16.80 -8.77 19.28
N ILE A 69 -16.86 -8.19 20.47
CA ILE A 69 -16.75 -6.74 20.65
C ILE A 69 -15.36 -6.24 20.23
N SER A 70 -14.28 -6.93 20.62
CA SER A 70 -12.92 -6.55 20.22
C SER A 70 -12.71 -6.65 18.72
N PHE A 71 -13.24 -7.69 18.08
CA PHE A 71 -13.17 -7.84 16.62
C PHE A 71 -13.91 -6.72 15.89
N PHE A 72 -15.17 -6.46 16.24
CA PHE A 72 -15.95 -5.38 15.62
C PHE A 72 -15.32 -4.01 15.86
N LEU A 73 -14.80 -3.76 17.06
CA LEU A 73 -14.12 -2.51 17.39
C LEU A 73 -12.84 -2.33 16.57
N ALA A 74 -12.02 -3.38 16.45
CA ALA A 74 -10.81 -3.34 15.63
C ALA A 74 -11.12 -3.13 14.14
N VAL A 75 -12.18 -3.76 13.61
CA VAL A 75 -12.65 -3.54 12.23
C VAL A 75 -13.10 -2.09 12.04
N CYS A 76 -13.93 -1.55 12.94
CA CYS A 76 -14.38 -0.17 12.87
C CYS A 76 -13.23 0.84 12.91
N VAL A 77 -12.27 0.66 13.82
CA VAL A 77 -11.08 1.53 13.93
C VAL A 77 -10.24 1.44 12.66
N SER A 78 -10.03 0.23 12.13
CA SER A 78 -9.24 0.04 10.90
C SER A 78 -9.92 0.68 9.69
N LEU A 79 -11.24 0.52 9.55
CA LEU A 79 -12.01 1.18 8.50
C LEU A 79 -11.96 2.69 8.62
N LEU A 80 -12.10 3.24 9.83
CA LEU A 80 -11.96 4.69 10.08
C LEU A 80 -10.59 5.19 9.67
N VAL A 81 -9.52 4.48 10.02
CA VAL A 81 -8.15 4.87 9.66
C VAL A 81 -7.94 4.81 8.16
N VAL A 82 -8.38 3.73 7.49
CA VAL A 82 -8.32 3.63 6.03
C VAL A 82 -9.12 4.76 5.38
N PHE A 83 -10.30 5.08 5.91
CA PHE A 83 -11.14 6.16 5.43
C PHE A 83 -10.45 7.53 5.59
N ILE A 84 -9.88 7.81 6.76
CA ILE A 84 -9.12 9.03 7.04
C ILE A 84 -7.90 9.13 6.11
N VAL A 85 -7.13 8.05 5.94
CA VAL A 85 -5.99 8.03 5.01
C VAL A 85 -6.43 8.27 3.57
N ARG A 86 -7.57 7.71 3.17
CA ARG A 86 -8.15 7.88 1.82
C ARG A 86 -8.66 9.31 1.60
N VAL A 87 -9.24 9.93 2.62
CA VAL A 87 -9.68 11.34 2.60
C VAL A 87 -8.47 12.28 2.55
N ILE A 88 -7.45 12.07 3.39
CA ILE A 88 -6.25 12.93 3.46
C ILE A 88 -5.40 12.81 2.20
N ARG A 89 -5.21 11.60 1.65
CA ARG A 89 -4.45 11.42 0.39
C ARG A 89 -5.22 11.90 -0.83
N GLY A 90 -6.51 12.22 -0.67
CA GLY A 90 -7.44 12.51 -1.77
C GLY A 90 -7.61 11.31 -2.71
N PRO A 91 -8.64 11.30 -3.57
CA PRO A 91 -8.61 10.43 -4.73
C PRO A 91 -7.36 10.78 -5.52
N LYS A 92 -6.38 9.87 -5.53
CA LYS A 92 -5.20 9.96 -6.39
C LYS A 92 -5.75 10.17 -7.80
N LYS A 93 -5.67 11.40 -8.33
CA LYS A 93 -5.92 11.65 -9.75
C LYS A 93 -4.87 10.82 -10.48
N THR A 94 -5.30 9.67 -10.99
CA THR A 94 -4.62 8.92 -12.02
C THR A 94 -4.52 9.88 -13.21
N LEU A 95 -3.34 10.49 -13.37
CA LEU A 95 -2.93 11.06 -14.64
C LEU A 95 -2.31 9.92 -15.45
#